data_AF-A0A7Y0U345-F1
#
_entry.id   AF-A0A7Y0U345-F1
#
_cell.length_a   1.000
_cell.length_b   1.000
_cell.length_c   1.000
_cell.angle_alpha   90.00
_cell.angle_beta   90.00
_cell.angle_gamma   90.00
#
_symmetry.space_group_name_H-M   'P 1'
#
loop_
_entity.id
_entity.type
_entity.pdbx_description
1 polymer ?
#
loop_
_entity_poly.entity_id
_entity_poly.type
_entity_poly.pdbx_seq_one_letter_code
_entity_poly.pdbx_strand_id
1 'polypeptide(L)'
;MTAKTQTSPADSPNLKSATITIAGQEYELVLTTRATRLIAQRYGGLEHLGQALETSEDMDKSLGEVIWLIALLANQSVQIHNLTHPDDKRPELTAEAVELLTVPADLADYREAIAQALQRGTRRAIMTETPDPKGQTKKKDT
;
A
#
# COMPACT_ATOMS: atom_id res chain seq x y z
N MET A 1 23.70 3.97 43.83
CA MET A 1 23.16 2.86 43.02
C MET A 1 22.06 3.42 42.14
N THR A 2 22.25 3.32 40.84
CA THR A 2 21.48 3.92 39.76
C THR A 2 20.17 3.18 39.51
N ALA A 3 19.04 3.89 39.49
CA ALA A 3 17.83 3.42 38.81
C ALA A 3 17.62 4.32 37.59
N LYS A 4 17.99 3.82 36.41
CA LYS A 4 17.69 4.44 35.13
C LYS A 4 16.18 4.34 34.87
N THR A 5 15.52 5.46 34.74
CA THR A 5 14.20 5.56 34.12
C THR A 5 14.31 5.05 32.68
N GLN A 6 13.68 3.92 32.41
CA GLN A 6 13.59 3.35 31.06
C GLN A 6 12.49 4.10 30.32
N THR A 7 12.90 4.98 29.42
CA THR A 7 12.02 5.65 28.46
C THR A 7 11.53 4.60 27.45
N SER A 8 10.22 4.34 27.42
CA SER A 8 9.56 3.56 26.37
C SER A 8 9.69 4.26 25.02
N PRO A 9 10.13 3.59 23.94
CA PRO A 9 10.04 4.12 22.59
C PRO A 9 8.85 3.48 21.88
N ALA A 10 7.66 4.09 21.95
CA ALA A 10 6.53 3.60 21.15
C ALA A 10 5.46 4.69 20.93
N ASP A 11 5.87 5.82 20.36
CA ASP A 11 4.94 6.65 19.58
C ASP A 11 5.63 6.98 18.24
N SER A 12 5.88 5.91 17.46
CA SER A 12 5.91 6.06 16.02
C SER A 12 4.45 6.02 15.58
N PRO A 13 3.95 6.94 14.74
CA PRO A 13 2.61 6.82 14.20
C PRO A 13 2.57 5.50 13.42
N ASN A 14 2.01 4.48 14.08
CA ASN A 14 1.87 3.15 13.53
C ASN A 14 0.88 3.31 12.38
N LEU A 15 1.37 3.51 11.15
CA LEU A 15 0.53 3.31 9.99
C LEU A 15 0.01 1.87 10.16
N LYS A 16 -1.29 1.68 10.42
CA LYS A 16 -1.88 0.34 10.49
C LYS A 16 -1.42 -0.45 9.27
N SER A 17 -1.02 -1.71 9.46
CA SER A 17 -0.68 -2.61 8.36
C SER A 17 -1.84 -2.65 7.38
N ALA A 18 -1.57 -2.40 6.09
CA ALA A 18 -2.56 -2.51 5.03
C ALA A 18 -2.80 -3.99 4.75
N THR A 19 -3.43 -4.68 5.69
CA THR A 19 -3.64 -6.13 5.70
C THR A 19 -5.12 -6.43 5.61
N ILE A 20 -5.47 -7.43 4.81
CA ILE A 20 -6.84 -7.92 4.64
C ILE A 20 -6.89 -9.41 4.94
N THR A 21 -8.08 -9.93 5.24
CA THR A 21 -8.32 -11.36 5.35
C THR A 21 -9.29 -11.80 4.26
N ILE A 22 -8.94 -12.87 3.53
CA ILE A 22 -9.80 -13.53 2.53
C ILE A 22 -9.77 -15.03 2.83
N ALA A 23 -10.94 -15.66 3.00
CA ALA A 23 -11.08 -17.07 3.33
C ALA A 23 -10.19 -17.55 4.50
N GLY A 24 -10.02 -16.70 5.53
CA GLY A 24 -9.19 -17.01 6.70
C GLY A 24 -7.67 -16.97 6.44
N GLN A 25 -7.24 -16.39 5.31
CA GLN A 25 -5.84 -16.15 5.00
C GLN A 25 -5.56 -14.64 5.01
N GLU A 26 -4.49 -14.23 5.68
CA GLU A 26 -4.05 -12.84 5.74
C GLU A 26 -3.17 -12.48 4.54
N TYR A 27 -3.46 -11.35 3.91
CA TYR A 27 -2.69 -10.79 2.81
C TYR A 27 -2.27 -9.36 3.13
N GLU A 28 -0.98 -9.08 2.99
CA GLU A 28 -0.48 -7.71 3.00
C GLU A 28 -0.65 -7.09 1.61
N LEU A 29 -1.31 -5.93 1.56
CA LEU A 29 -1.45 -5.11 0.37
C LEU A 29 -0.22 -4.22 0.20
N VAL A 30 0.54 -4.47 -0.87
CA VAL A 30 1.81 -3.78 -1.12
C VAL A 30 1.76 -3.05 -2.45
N LEU A 31 1.94 -1.71 -2.41
CA LEU A 31 2.13 -0.92 -3.63
C LEU A 31 3.60 -0.99 -4.06
N THR A 32 3.92 -1.97 -4.90
CA THR A 32 5.25 -2.09 -5.54
C THR A 32 5.34 -1.24 -6.80
N THR A 33 6.55 -1.01 -7.32
CA THR A 33 6.74 -0.37 -8.64
C THR A 33 6.03 -1.12 -9.77
N ARG A 34 5.91 -2.45 -9.67
CA ARG A 34 5.15 -3.27 -10.62
C ARG A 34 3.66 -2.94 -10.54
N ALA A 35 3.08 -2.91 -9.34
CA ALA A 35 1.68 -2.53 -9.13
C ALA A 35 1.41 -1.09 -9.59
N THR A 36 2.29 -0.13 -9.25
CA THR A 36 2.17 1.26 -9.70
C THR A 36 2.09 1.37 -11.21
N ARG A 37 2.94 0.64 -11.95
CA ARG A 37 2.91 0.62 -13.41
C ARG A 37 1.60 0.05 -13.96
N LEU A 38 1.08 -1.04 -13.38
CA LEU A 38 -0.16 -1.67 -13.81
C LEU A 38 -1.38 -0.77 -13.53
N ILE A 39 -1.40 -0.11 -12.38
CA ILE A 39 -2.41 0.90 -12.04
C ILE A 39 -2.35 2.05 -13.04
N ALA A 40 -1.17 2.62 -13.30
CA ALA A 40 -1.01 3.72 -14.25
C ALA A 40 -1.47 3.33 -15.68
N GLN A 41 -1.21 2.10 -16.11
CA GLN A 41 -1.69 1.59 -17.40
C GLN A 41 -3.22 1.48 -17.47
N ARG A 42 -3.87 1.13 -16.35
CA ARG A 42 -5.33 0.95 -16.29
C ARG A 42 -6.08 2.27 -16.17
N TYR A 43 -5.60 3.20 -15.33
CA TYR A 43 -6.32 4.44 -15.00
C TYR A 43 -5.72 5.70 -15.66
N GLY A 44 -4.64 5.58 -16.42
CA GLY A 44 -3.94 6.73 -17.01
C GLY A 44 -3.00 7.46 -16.05
N GLY A 45 -2.81 6.94 -14.82
CA GLY A 45 -1.98 7.53 -13.78
C GLY A 45 -2.44 7.10 -12.39
N LEU A 46 -1.61 7.31 -11.36
CA LEU A 46 -1.98 6.96 -9.98
C LEU A 46 -2.95 7.99 -9.39
N GLU A 47 -2.80 9.25 -9.80
CA GLU A 47 -3.68 10.38 -9.45
C GLU A 47 -5.14 10.17 -9.87
N HIS A 48 -5.37 9.39 -10.94
CA HIS A 48 -6.70 9.06 -11.43
C HIS A 48 -7.39 7.95 -10.63
N LEU A 49 -6.64 7.20 -9.81
CA LEU A 49 -7.17 6.09 -9.00
C LEU A 49 -8.12 6.57 -7.90
N GLY A 50 -7.80 7.69 -7.24
CA GLY A 50 -8.64 8.24 -6.16
C GLY A 50 -10.05 8.55 -6.66
N GLN A 51 -10.14 9.26 -7.78
CA GLN A 51 -11.40 9.55 -8.44
C GLN A 51 -12.14 8.27 -8.86
N ALA A 52 -11.44 7.25 -9.37
CA ALA A 52 -12.05 5.98 -9.75
C ALA A 52 -12.66 5.21 -8.57
N LEU A 53 -12.09 5.36 -7.37
CA LEU A 53 -12.58 4.72 -6.14
C LEU A 53 -13.76 5.48 -5.50
N GLU A 54 -13.80 6.80 -5.63
CA GLU A 54 -14.81 7.68 -5.00
C GLU A 54 -16.05 7.94 -5.88
N THR A 55 -15.91 7.98 -7.21
CA THR A 55 -16.90 8.58 -8.12
C THR A 55 -17.81 7.57 -8.82
N SER A 56 -17.89 6.33 -8.34
CA SER A 56 -18.58 5.28 -9.09
C SER A 56 -20.09 5.31 -8.89
N GLU A 57 -20.81 6.08 -9.71
CA GLU A 57 -22.28 6.03 -9.83
C GLU A 57 -22.78 4.62 -10.24
N ASP A 58 -21.91 3.85 -10.91
CA ASP A 58 -22.11 2.43 -11.23
C ASP A 58 -21.51 1.52 -10.16
N MET A 59 -22.35 0.96 -9.29
CA MET A 59 -21.90 0.10 -8.19
C MET A 59 -21.14 -1.15 -8.69
N ASP A 60 -21.57 -1.73 -9.81
CA ASP A 60 -20.98 -2.92 -10.45
C ASP A 60 -19.52 -2.67 -10.89
N LYS A 61 -19.30 -1.54 -11.56
CA LYS A 61 -17.96 -1.11 -11.97
C LYS A 61 -17.08 -0.84 -10.75
N SER A 62 -17.59 -0.13 -9.73
CA SER A 62 -16.85 0.14 -8.50
C SER A 62 -16.37 -1.14 -7.82
N LEU A 63 -17.24 -2.14 -7.76
CA LEU A 63 -16.96 -3.42 -7.15
C LEU A 63 -15.84 -4.15 -7.90
N GLY A 64 -15.95 -4.23 -9.23
CA GLY A 64 -14.92 -4.84 -10.07
C GLY A 64 -13.55 -4.17 -9.92
N GLU A 65 -13.50 -2.84 -9.79
CA GLU A 65 -12.24 -2.12 -9.55
C GLU A 65 -11.64 -2.42 -8.17
N VAL A 66 -12.46 -2.49 -7.11
CA VAL A 66 -11.98 -2.88 -5.77
C VAL A 66 -11.44 -4.30 -5.79
N ILE A 67 -12.17 -5.25 -6.36
CA ILE A 67 -11.76 -6.65 -6.47
C ILE A 67 -10.42 -6.76 -7.20
N TRP A 68 -10.27 -6.06 -8.33
CA TRP A 68 -9.03 -6.05 -9.10
C TRP A 68 -7.86 -5.46 -8.31
N LEU A 69 -8.06 -4.34 -7.60
CA LEU A 69 -7.02 -3.72 -6.78
C LEU A 69 -6.60 -4.62 -5.62
N ILE A 70 -7.55 -5.31 -4.98
CA ILE A 70 -7.26 -6.27 -3.92
C ILE A 70 -6.39 -7.40 -4.44
N ALA A 71 -6.80 -8.06 -5.52
CA ALA A 71 -6.01 -9.13 -6.14
C ALA A 71 -4.62 -8.63 -6.54
N LEU A 72 -4.52 -7.46 -7.18
CA LEU A 72 -3.25 -6.89 -7.60
C LEU A 72 -2.31 -6.65 -6.41
N LEU A 73 -2.77 -5.94 -5.39
CA LEU A 73 -1.95 -5.49 -4.27
C LEU A 73 -1.59 -6.64 -3.32
N ALA A 74 -2.54 -7.56 -3.06
CA ALA A 74 -2.29 -8.77 -2.27
C ALA A 74 -1.27 -9.68 -2.95
N ASN A 75 -1.37 -9.85 -4.27
CA ASN A 75 -0.43 -10.69 -5.00
C ASN A 75 0.99 -10.11 -5.03
N GLN A 76 1.19 -8.83 -4.74
CA GLN A 76 2.55 -8.29 -4.65
C GLN A 76 3.32 -8.91 -3.48
N SER A 77 2.70 -9.06 -2.30
CA SER A 77 3.36 -9.70 -1.15
C SER A 77 3.60 -11.19 -1.41
N VAL A 78 2.64 -11.88 -2.04
CA VAL A 78 2.79 -13.27 -2.48
C VAL A 78 3.96 -13.43 -3.46
N GLN A 79 4.07 -12.56 -4.47
CA GLN A 79 5.15 -12.60 -5.45
C GLN A 79 6.51 -12.32 -4.82
N ILE A 80 6.59 -11.39 -3.86
CA ILE A 80 7.82 -11.11 -3.11
C ILE A 80 8.23 -12.34 -2.30
N HIS A 81 7.28 -13.00 -1.62
CA HIS A 81 7.54 -14.24 -0.89
C HIS A 81 8.05 -15.33 -1.83
N ASN A 82 7.35 -15.60 -2.93
CA ASN A 82 7.70 -16.63 -3.91
C ASN A 82 9.07 -16.41 -4.57
N LEU A 83 9.50 -15.15 -4.72
CA LEU A 83 10.82 -14.80 -5.23
C LEU A 83 11.94 -15.15 -4.25
N THR A 84 11.67 -15.03 -2.95
CA THR A 84 12.64 -15.24 -1.87
C THR A 84 12.60 -16.66 -1.28
N HIS A 85 11.50 -17.40 -1.51
CA HIS A 85 11.24 -18.75 -1.01
C HIS A 85 10.82 -19.65 -2.19
N PRO A 86 11.74 -20.02 -3.09
CA PRO A 86 11.40 -20.76 -4.31
C PRO A 86 10.86 -22.17 -4.05
N ASP A 87 11.19 -22.76 -2.90
CA ASP A 87 10.75 -24.10 -2.48
C ASP A 87 9.44 -24.10 -1.66
N ASP A 88 8.94 -22.93 -1.25
CA ASP A 88 7.70 -22.75 -0.48
C ASP A 88 6.80 -21.70 -1.15
N LYS A 89 6.32 -22.03 -2.35
CA LYS A 89 5.51 -21.11 -3.13
C LYS A 89 4.08 -21.08 -2.64
N ARG A 90 3.56 -19.87 -2.53
CA ARG A 90 2.16 -19.57 -2.23
C ARG A 90 1.38 -19.31 -3.51
N PRO A 91 0.12 -19.77 -3.62
CA PRO A 91 -0.73 -19.46 -4.76
C PRO A 91 -1.12 -17.99 -4.76
N GLU A 92 -1.26 -17.41 -5.95
CA GLU A 92 -1.79 -16.05 -6.15
C GLU A 92 -3.33 -16.04 -6.08
N LEU A 93 -3.88 -14.93 -5.61
CA LEU A 93 -5.31 -14.62 -5.62
C LEU A 93 -5.76 -14.18 -7.01
N THR A 94 -6.73 -14.85 -7.61
CA THR A 94 -7.39 -14.37 -8.83
C THR A 94 -8.52 -13.39 -8.46
N ALA A 95 -8.89 -12.51 -9.39
CA ALA A 95 -10.04 -11.63 -9.19
C ALA A 95 -11.33 -12.43 -8.97
N GLU A 96 -11.54 -13.51 -9.72
CA GLU A 96 -12.68 -14.42 -9.53
C GLU A 96 -12.68 -15.07 -8.14
N ALA A 97 -11.52 -15.44 -7.60
CA ALA A 97 -11.43 -15.98 -6.24
C ALA A 97 -11.75 -14.91 -5.19
N VAL A 98 -11.25 -13.68 -5.36
CA VAL A 98 -11.60 -12.56 -4.46
C VAL A 98 -13.11 -12.30 -4.51
N GLU A 99 -13.71 -12.27 -5.70
CA GLU A 99 -15.14 -12.05 -5.85
C GLU A 99 -15.97 -13.16 -5.19
N LEU A 100 -15.56 -14.42 -5.33
CA LEU A 100 -16.26 -15.57 -4.75
C LEU A 100 -16.08 -15.69 -3.22
N LEU A 101 -14.93 -15.29 -2.70
CA LEU A 101 -14.53 -15.53 -1.30
C LEU A 101 -14.77 -14.33 -0.37
N THR A 102 -15.44 -13.28 -0.86
CA THR A 102 -15.70 -12.06 -0.11
C THR A 102 -17.19 -11.76 -0.06
N VAL A 103 -17.61 -10.97 0.92
CA VAL A 103 -19.00 -10.52 1.05
C VAL A 103 -19.10 -9.00 0.97
N PRO A 104 -20.28 -8.43 0.63
CA PRO A 104 -20.42 -6.98 0.50
C PRO A 104 -20.01 -6.17 1.75
N ALA A 105 -20.09 -6.78 2.94
CA ALA A 105 -19.67 -6.15 4.18
C ALA A 105 -18.15 -5.89 4.26
N ASP A 106 -17.32 -6.68 3.57
CA ASP A 106 -15.85 -6.56 3.61
C ASP A 106 -15.34 -5.38 2.78
N LEU A 107 -16.15 -4.87 1.86
CA LEU A 107 -15.72 -3.87 0.86
C LEU A 107 -15.27 -2.56 1.48
N ALA A 108 -15.86 -2.15 2.60
CA ALA A 108 -15.46 -0.93 3.31
C ALA A 108 -14.03 -1.07 3.86
N ASP A 109 -13.74 -2.18 4.53
CA ASP A 109 -12.41 -2.48 5.07
C ASP A 109 -11.37 -2.63 3.96
N TYR A 110 -11.75 -3.25 2.84
CA TYR A 110 -10.87 -3.39 1.67
C TYR A 110 -10.52 -2.05 1.04
N ARG A 111 -11.49 -1.13 0.91
CA ARG A 111 -11.23 0.24 0.43
C ARG A 111 -10.27 0.98 1.37
N GLU A 112 -10.47 0.84 2.69
CA GLU A 112 -9.56 1.44 3.66
C GLU A 112 -8.14 0.85 3.54
N ALA A 113 -8.02 -0.48 3.44
CA ALA A 113 -6.73 -1.15 3.29
C ALA A 113 -6.01 -0.76 1.99
N ILE A 114 -6.74 -0.64 0.87
CA ILE A 114 -6.20 -0.11 -0.39
C ILE A 114 -5.67 1.31 -0.17
N ALA A 115 -6.46 2.21 0.41
CA ALA A 115 -6.05 3.59 0.66
C ALA A 115 -4.78 3.66 1.52
N GLN A 116 -4.69 2.83 2.57
CA GLN A 116 -3.50 2.72 3.41
C GLN A 116 -2.27 2.22 2.61
N ALA A 117 -2.43 1.18 1.78
CA ALA A 117 -1.35 0.65 0.95
C ALA A 117 -0.82 1.69 -0.05
N LEU A 118 -1.73 2.43 -0.68
CA LEU A 118 -1.40 3.52 -1.60
C LEU A 118 -0.66 4.65 -0.88
N GLN A 119 -1.17 5.08 0.27
CA GLN A 119 -0.53 6.13 1.07
C GLN A 119 0.89 5.71 1.46
N ARG A 120 1.10 4.46 1.89
CA ARG A 120 2.43 3.93 2.27
C ARG A 120 3.41 3.89 1.10
N GLY A 121 2.98 3.39 -0.06
CA GLY A 121 3.86 3.25 -1.23
C GLY A 121 4.23 4.61 -1.86
N THR A 122 3.34 5.60 -1.75
CA THR A 122 3.59 6.96 -2.25
C THR A 122 4.37 7.83 -1.26
N ARG A 123 4.27 7.59 0.06
CA ARG A 123 4.96 8.39 1.09
C ARG A 123 6.49 8.37 0.97
N ARG A 124 7.08 7.31 0.43
CA ARG A 124 8.53 7.24 0.13
C ARG A 124 8.93 8.05 -1.11
N ALA A 125 8.01 8.32 -2.03
CA ALA A 125 8.29 9.09 -3.25
C ALA A 125 8.27 10.62 -3.02
N ILE A 126 7.54 11.11 -2.01
CA ILE A 126 7.43 12.55 -1.69
C ILE A 126 8.55 13.09 -0.78
N MET A 127 9.46 12.26 -0.28
CA MET A 127 10.62 12.72 0.54
C MET A 127 11.91 12.94 -0.28
N THR A 128 11.85 12.96 -1.61
CA THR A 128 13.04 13.17 -2.48
C THR A 128 13.16 14.55 -3.10
N GLU A 129 12.42 15.56 -2.64
CA GLU A 129 12.66 16.95 -3.07
C GLU A 129 12.72 17.92 -1.89
N THR A 130 13.91 17.98 -1.26
CA THR A 130 14.48 19.25 -0.78
C THR A 130 16.00 19.09 -0.81
N PRO A 131 16.73 19.68 -1.78
CA PRO A 131 18.14 19.96 -1.56
C PRO A 131 18.25 20.99 -0.44
N ASP A 132 18.88 20.60 0.68
CA ASP A 132 19.25 21.50 1.78
C ASP A 132 20.13 22.64 1.21
N PRO A 133 19.71 23.93 1.24
CA PRO A 133 20.60 25.01 0.80
C PRO A 133 21.47 25.41 1.99
N LYS A 134 22.55 24.67 2.24
CA LYS A 134 23.61 25.11 3.17
C LYS A 134 24.96 25.13 2.49
N GLY A 135 25.43 26.34 2.20
CA GLY A 135 26.81 26.56 1.76
C GLY A 135 27.22 27.97 1.38
N GLN A 136 26.59 29.05 1.86
CA GLN A 136 27.17 30.39 1.74
C GLN A 136 27.93 30.74 3.03
N THR A 137 29.19 30.28 3.12
CA THR A 137 30.17 30.85 4.06
C THR A 137 30.55 32.25 3.59
N LYS A 138 29.98 33.27 4.22
CA LYS A 138 30.55 34.63 4.19
C LYS A 138 31.89 34.59 4.91
N LYS A 139 33.00 34.66 4.15
CA LYS A 139 34.28 35.13 4.68
C LYS A 139 34.11 36.60 5.04
N LYS A 140 34.37 36.95 6.30
CA LYS A 140 34.56 38.33 6.73
C LYS A 140 35.99 38.39 7.28
N ASP A 141 36.92 38.72 6.40
CA ASP A 141 38.27 39.10 6.75
C ASP A 141 38.23 40.43 7.52
N THR A 142 38.79 40.42 8.72
CA THR A 142 39.35 41.59 9.41
C THR A 142 40.52 41.09 10.24
#